data_AF-A0A938BBQ9-F1
#
_entry.id   AF-A0A938BBQ9-F1
#
_cell.length_a   1.000
_cell.length_b   1.000
_cell.length_c   1.000
_cell.angle_alpha   90.00
_cell.angle_beta   90.00
_cell.angle_gamma   90.00
#
_symmetry.space_group_name_H-M   'P 1'
#
loop_
_entity.id
_entity.type
_entity.pdbx_description
1 polymer ?
#
loop_
_entity_poly.entity_id
_entity_poly.type
_entity_poly.pdbx_seq_one_letter_code
_entity_poly.pdbx_strand_id
1 'polypeptide(L)'
;MWDTNKQERFSTLWEQKFSGTLTQSEQAELDSLINELDKLEQEMLQPALERLGQEHKQIESQNAILESLLKEREQLLRYAKEQIQQILQEAVCEVNR
;
A
#
# COMPACT_ATOMS: atom_id res chain seq x y z
N MET A 1 -25.28 -11.78 -10.34
CA MET A 1 -24.69 -12.97 -9.69
C MET A 1 -24.13 -13.81 -10.80
N TRP A 2 -22.83 -14.10 -10.74
CA TRP A 2 -22.16 -14.97 -11.69
C TRP A 2 -22.50 -16.42 -11.34
N ASP A 3 -23.08 -17.16 -12.29
CA ASP A 3 -23.55 -18.53 -12.09
C ASP A 3 -22.94 -19.48 -13.13
N THR A 4 -23.19 -20.79 -12.97
CA THR A 4 -22.65 -21.83 -13.84
C THR A 4 -23.09 -21.64 -15.29
N ASN A 5 -24.32 -21.18 -15.54
CA ASN A 5 -24.82 -20.95 -16.89
C ASN A 5 -24.05 -19.81 -17.58
N LYS A 6 -23.78 -18.72 -16.86
CA LYS A 6 -22.96 -17.61 -17.37
C LYS A 6 -21.52 -18.04 -17.61
N GLN A 7 -20.96 -18.89 -16.75
CA GLN A 7 -19.61 -19.42 -16.91
C GLN A 7 -19.48 -20.30 -18.15
N GLU A 8 -20.43 -21.21 -18.38
CA GLU A 8 -20.47 -22.06 -19.57
C GLU A 8 -20.68 -21.22 -20.84
N ARG A 9 -21.58 -20.23 -20.78
CA ARG A 9 -21.83 -19.32 -21.90
C ARG A 9 -20.60 -18.48 -22.23
N PHE A 10 -19.94 -17.91 -21.22
CA PHE A 10 -18.70 -17.16 -21.36
C PHE A 10 -17.61 -18.02 -22.01
N SER A 11 -17.42 -19.26 -21.53
CA SER A 11 -16.41 -20.17 -22.08
C SER A 11 -16.66 -20.48 -23.55
N THR A 12 -17.93 -20.72 -23.91
CA THR A 12 -18.34 -20.95 -25.31
C THR A 12 -18.05 -19.75 -26.20
N LEU A 13 -18.45 -18.55 -25.75
CA LEU A 13 -18.20 -17.30 -26.49
C LEU A 13 -16.70 -16.99 -26.61
N TRP A 14 -15.92 -17.33 -25.57
CA TRP A 14 -14.47 -17.14 -25.57
C TRP A 14 -13.78 -18.05 -26.57
N GLU A 15 -14.17 -19.33 -26.64
CA GLU A 15 -13.69 -20.27 -27.64
C GLU A 15 -14.05 -19.81 -29.06
N GLN A 16 -15.30 -19.37 -29.26
CA GLN A 16 -15.76 -18.84 -30.55
C GLN A 16 -15.02 -17.57 -31.00
N LYS A 17 -14.61 -16.72 -30.04
CA LYS A 17 -13.76 -15.56 -30.30
C LYS A 17 -12.38 -15.99 -30.80
N PHE A 18 -11.78 -17.01 -30.16
CA PHE A 18 -10.48 -17.55 -30.55
C PHE A 18 -10.51 -18.27 -31.90
N SER A 19 -11.62 -18.95 -32.24
CA SER A 19 -11.81 -19.56 -33.56
C SER A 19 -12.21 -18.57 -34.66
N GLY A 20 -12.44 -17.29 -34.33
CA GLY A 20 -12.83 -16.26 -35.28
C GLY A 20 -14.24 -16.43 -35.84
N THR A 21 -15.09 -17.24 -35.20
CA THR A 21 -16.47 -17.54 -35.63
C THR A 21 -17.52 -16.71 -34.90
N LEU A 22 -17.09 -15.78 -34.06
CA LEU A 22 -17.96 -14.97 -33.23
C LEU A 22 -18.73 -13.93 -34.07
N THR A 23 -20.04 -13.90 -33.93
CA THR A 23 -20.89 -12.88 -34.56
C THR A 23 -20.85 -11.56 -33.78
N GLN A 24 -21.33 -10.47 -34.39
CA GLN A 24 -21.46 -9.19 -33.67
C GLN A 24 -22.39 -9.26 -32.46
N SER A 25 -23.47 -10.05 -32.54
CA SER A 25 -24.39 -10.22 -31.41
C SER A 25 -23.71 -10.96 -30.26
N GLU A 26 -22.94 -11.99 -30.57
CA GLU A 26 -22.18 -12.77 -29.58
C GLU A 26 -21.02 -11.97 -29.00
N GLN A 27 -20.39 -11.10 -29.79
CA GLN A 27 -19.38 -10.17 -29.31
C GLN A 27 -19.98 -9.19 -28.28
N ALA A 28 -21.15 -8.62 -28.56
CA ALA A 28 -21.83 -7.74 -27.60
C ALA A 28 -22.25 -8.48 -26.31
N GLU A 29 -22.67 -9.74 -26.42
CA GLU A 29 -22.97 -10.59 -25.27
C GLU A 29 -21.71 -10.88 -24.44
N LEU A 30 -20.60 -11.22 -25.09
CA LEU A 30 -19.32 -11.46 -24.44
C LEU A 30 -18.83 -10.21 -23.71
N ASP A 31 -18.91 -9.04 -24.35
CA ASP A 31 -18.53 -7.76 -23.73
C ASP A 31 -19.40 -7.45 -22.52
N SER A 32 -20.70 -7.80 -22.55
CA SER A 32 -21.58 -7.65 -21.39
C SER A 32 -21.17 -8.57 -20.24
N LEU A 33 -20.77 -9.81 -20.52
CA LEU A 33 -20.32 -10.77 -19.49
C LEU A 33 -18.99 -10.34 -18.86
N ILE A 34 -18.05 -9.83 -19.67
CA ILE A 34 -16.79 -9.26 -19.17
C ILE A 34 -17.07 -8.08 -18.24
N ASN A 35 -17.93 -7.15 -18.65
CA ASN A 35 -18.30 -6.00 -17.81
C ASN A 35 -18.97 -6.42 -16.49
N GLU A 36 -19.72 -7.54 -16.46
CA GLU A 36 -20.26 -8.06 -15.20
C GLU A 36 -19.16 -8.64 -14.31
N LEU A 37 -18.20 -9.37 -14.87
CA LEU A 37 -17.03 -9.88 -14.14
C LEU A 37 -16.19 -8.75 -13.55
N ASP A 38 -15.88 -7.73 -14.35
CA ASP A 38 -15.08 -6.58 -13.91
C ASP A 38 -15.76 -5.85 -12.75
N LYS A 39 -17.09 -5.70 -12.79
CA LYS A 39 -17.86 -5.10 -11.69
C LYS A 39 -17.79 -5.95 -10.42
N LEU A 40 -17.95 -7.27 -10.54
CA LEU A 40 -17.87 -8.17 -9.40
C LEU A 40 -16.45 -8.18 -8.80
N GLU A 41 -15.43 -8.19 -9.65
CA GLU A 41 -14.04 -8.08 -9.22
C GLU A 41 -13.80 -6.76 -8.48
N GLN A 42 -14.25 -5.64 -9.01
CA GLN A 42 -14.17 -4.34 -8.34
C GLN A 42 -14.90 -4.36 -6.99
N GLU A 43 -16.14 -4.84 -6.93
CA GLU A 43 -16.92 -4.93 -5.69
C GLU A 43 -16.23 -5.80 -4.63
N MET A 44 -15.56 -6.87 -5.05
CA MET A 44 -14.84 -7.77 -4.14
C MET A 44 -13.49 -7.21 -3.69
N LEU A 45 -12.74 -6.56 -4.58
CA LEU A 45 -11.39 -6.09 -4.30
C LEU A 45 -11.37 -4.72 -3.63
N GLN A 46 -12.33 -3.84 -3.95
CA GLN A 46 -12.36 -2.46 -3.47
C GLN A 46 -12.27 -2.36 -1.94
N PRO A 47 -13.01 -3.15 -1.13
CA PRO A 47 -12.91 -3.06 0.33
C PRO A 47 -11.54 -3.49 0.87
N ALA A 48 -10.90 -4.47 0.22
CA ALA A 48 -9.57 -4.93 0.61
C ALA A 48 -8.51 -3.87 0.28
N LEU A 49 -8.61 -3.24 -0.89
CA LEU A 49 -7.74 -2.13 -1.30
C LEU A 49 -7.88 -0.91 -0.38
N GLU A 50 -9.12 -0.58 0.00
CA GLU A 50 -9.39 0.50 0.95
C GLU A 50 -8.77 0.22 2.32
N ARG A 51 -8.91 -1.01 2.82
CA ARG A 51 -8.28 -1.42 4.10
C ARG A 51 -6.76 -1.32 4.03
N LEU A 52 -6.14 -1.84 2.98
CA LEU A 52 -4.69 -1.73 2.78
C LEU A 52 -4.24 -0.27 2.71
N GLY A 53 -5.01 0.60 2.04
CA GLY A 53 -4.73 2.03 2.00
C GLY A 53 -4.81 2.70 3.38
N GLN A 54 -5.74 2.29 4.23
CA GLN A 54 -5.84 2.78 5.62
C GLN A 54 -4.68 2.28 6.49
N GLU A 55 -4.35 1.00 6.39
CA GLU A 55 -3.21 0.40 7.11
C GLU A 55 -1.89 1.07 6.73
N HIS A 56 -1.67 1.33 5.43
CA HIS A 56 -0.50 2.04 4.95
C HIS A 56 -0.38 3.43 5.56
N LYS A 57 -1.46 4.23 5.52
CA LYS A 57 -1.49 5.57 6.12
C LYS A 57 -1.22 5.53 7.62
N GLN A 58 -1.74 4.52 8.32
CA GLN A 58 -1.49 4.34 9.74
C GLN A 58 -0.01 4.07 10.00
N ILE A 59 0.61 3.15 9.25
CA ILE A 59 2.04 2.83 9.38
C ILE A 59 2.90 4.06 9.06
N GLU A 60 2.59 4.80 8.00
CA GLU A 60 3.30 6.04 7.65
C GLU A 60 3.23 7.07 8.79
N SER A 61 2.06 7.24 9.40
CA SER A 61 1.90 8.16 10.53
C SER A 61 2.72 7.73 11.75
N GLN A 62 2.77 6.43 12.04
CA GLN A 62 3.56 5.88 13.13
C GLN A 62 5.06 6.04 12.87
N ASN A 63 5.51 5.80 11.64
CA ASN A 63 6.90 6.00 11.24
C ASN A 63 7.31 7.47 11.37
N ALA A 64 6.47 8.42 10.93
CA ALA A 64 6.75 9.84 11.09
C ALA A 64 6.91 10.25 12.57
N ILE A 65 6.06 9.72 13.46
CA ILE A 65 6.19 9.93 14.91
C ILE A 65 7.51 9.36 15.41
N LEU A 66 7.84 8.11 15.06
CA LEU A 66 9.09 7.48 15.48
C LEU A 66 10.34 8.24 14.99
N GLU A 67 10.34 8.71 13.75
CA GLU A 67 11.42 9.52 13.20
C GLU A 67 11.59 10.85 13.97
N SER A 68 10.50 11.51 14.34
CA SER A 68 10.56 12.74 15.14
C SER A 68 11.14 12.49 16.53
N LEU A 69 10.71 11.41 17.20
CA LEU A 69 11.24 11.00 18.50
C LEU A 69 12.72 10.64 18.41
N LEU A 70 13.15 9.99 17.33
CA LEU A 70 14.54 9.64 17.11
C LEU A 70 15.40 10.90 16.96
N LYS A 71 14.95 11.88 16.15
CA LYS A 71 15.63 13.18 16.01
C LYS A 71 15.75 13.92 17.34
N GLU A 72 14.68 13.94 18.14
CA GLU A 72 14.70 14.58 19.47
C GLU A 72 15.72 13.91 20.39
N ARG A 73 15.74 12.57 20.42
CA ARG A 73 16.72 11.82 21.22
C ARG A 73 18.16 12.05 20.77
N GLU A 74 18.42 12.11 19.47
CA GLU A 74 19.74 12.43 18.93
C GLU A 74 20.21 13.83 19.34
N GLN A 75 19.32 14.82 19.33
CA GLN A 75 19.61 16.17 19.79
C GLN A 75 19.95 16.22 21.28
N LEU A 76 19.16 15.55 22.12
CA LEU A 76 19.40 15.48 23.56
C LEU A 76 20.75 14.80 23.86
N LEU A 77 21.07 13.71 23.17
CA LEU A 77 22.36 13.02 23.33
C LEU A 77 23.53 13.92 22.89
N ARG A 78 23.37 14.68 21.82
CA ARG A 78 24.38 15.65 21.37
C ARG A 78 24.61 16.73 22.43
N TYR A 79 23.54 17.32 22.93
CA TYR A 79 23.61 18.34 23.99
C TYR A 79 24.28 17.80 25.26
N ALA A 80 23.88 16.60 25.71
CA ALA A 80 24.49 15.98 26.88
C ALA A 80 25.99 15.72 26.68
N LYS A 81 26.39 15.26 25.49
CA LYS A 81 27.81 15.06 25.14
C LYS A 81 28.60 16.37 25.18
N GLU A 82 28.04 17.44 24.63
CA GLU A 82 28.66 18.77 24.64
C GLU A 82 28.84 19.30 26.07
N GLN A 83 27.81 19.16 26.92
CA GLN A 83 27.88 19.56 28.34
C GLN A 83 28.96 18.77 29.11
N ILE A 84 29.01 17.45 28.93
CA ILE A 84 30.04 16.61 29.55
C ILE A 84 31.44 17.04 29.08
N GLN A 85 31.59 17.29 27.79
CA GLN A 85 32.88 17.72 27.24
C GLN A 85 33.33 19.07 27.79
N GLN A 86 32.40 20.02 27.98
CA GLN A 86 32.68 21.31 28.58
C GLN A 86 33.12 21.15 30.05
N ILE A 87 32.39 20.39 30.86
CA ILE A 87 32.73 20.13 32.27
C ILE A 87 34.12 19.48 32.38
N LEU A 88 34.43 18.52 31.50
CA LEU A 88 35.76 17.88 31.49
C LEU A 88 36.86 18.88 31.13
N GLN A 89 36.64 19.79 30.20
CA GLN A 89 37.61 20.83 29.84
C GLN A 89 37.86 21.81 30.99
N GLU A 90 36.80 22.23 31.68
CA GLU A 90 36.88 23.10 32.86
C GLU A 90 37.70 22.43 33.98
N ALA A 91 37.39 21.16 34.30
CA ALA A 91 38.13 20.40 35.31
C ALA A 91 39.62 20.23 34.96
N VAL A 92 39.96 20.01 33.69
CA VAL A 92 41.36 19.92 33.25
C VAL A 92 42.08 21.27 33.34
N CYS A 93 41.39 22.38 33.10
CA CYS A 93 41.97 23.72 33.25
C CYS A 93 42.19 24.11 34.72
N GLU A 94 41.33 23.66 35.63
CA GLU A 94 41.49 23.90 37.07
C GLU A 94 42.65 23.10 37.68
N VAL A 95 42.89 21.87 37.23
CA VAL A 95 44.00 21.03 37.73
C VAL A 95 45.37 21.52 37.27
N ASN A 96 45.46 22.22 36.14
CA ASN A 96 46.73 22.71 35.58
C ASN A 96 47.07 24.17 35.99
N ARG A 97 46.34 24.75 36.94
CA ARG A 97 46.50 26.13 37.42
C ARG A 97 47.15 26.18 38.79
#